data_AF-A0A7W3ZZF6-F1
#
_entry.id   AF-A0A7W3ZZF6-F1
#
_cell.length_a   1.000
_cell.length_b   1.000
_cell.length_c   1.000
_cell.angle_alpha   90.00
_cell.angle_beta   90.00
_cell.angle_gamma   90.00
#
_symmetry.space_group_name_H-M   'P 1'
#
loop_
_entity.id
_entity.type
_entity.pdbx_description
1 polymer ?
#
loop_
_entity_poly.entity_id
_entity_poly.type
_entity_poly.pdbx_seq_one_letter_code
_entity_poly.pdbx_strand_id
1 'polypeptide(L)'
;MASLEGVNRLSCEKFTCHQCEKNYSDDDVRKTWRCPDCGDYIYIYAEDADSNTRIVLLRKRASEVTEGDMVHLPGSLTKECNQVLGVRVIGNKLGLGLKGYGTYKISPEDPVNIRTGSW
;
A
#
# COMPACT_ATOMS: atom_id res chain seq x y z
N MET A 1 10.41 -6.40 15.24
CA MET A 1 9.94 -5.62 14.08
C MET A 1 8.48 -5.97 13.87
N ALA A 2 7.58 -5.00 13.80
CA ALA A 2 6.18 -5.26 13.50
C ALA A 2 6.08 -5.86 12.08
N SER A 3 5.35 -6.96 11.95
CA SER A 3 5.14 -7.64 10.68
C SER A 3 4.12 -6.87 9.83
N LEU A 4 4.40 -6.65 8.55
CA LEU A 4 3.50 -5.96 7.61
C LEU A 4 2.48 -6.91 6.95
N GLU A 5 2.25 -8.08 7.57
CA GLU A 5 1.39 -9.16 7.05
C GLU A 5 -0.11 -8.88 7.18
N GLY A 6 -0.53 -7.86 7.96
CA GLY A 6 -1.95 -7.53 8.21
C GLY A 6 -2.64 -6.69 7.13
N VAL A 7 -2.13 -6.69 5.90
CA VAL A 7 -2.63 -5.86 4.80
C VAL A 7 -3.77 -6.55 4.06
N ASN A 8 -4.76 -5.78 3.57
CA ASN A 8 -5.77 -6.32 2.66
C ASN A 8 -5.14 -6.65 1.30
N ARG A 9 -5.50 -7.80 0.73
CA ARG A 9 -4.89 -8.38 -0.48
C ARG A 9 -5.96 -8.79 -1.48
N LEU A 10 -5.61 -8.81 -2.76
CA LEU A 10 -6.42 -9.47 -3.80
C LEU A 10 -5.94 -10.90 -4.02
N SER A 11 -6.77 -11.70 -4.68
CA SER A 11 -6.52 -13.12 -4.94
C SER A 11 -5.31 -13.36 -5.84
N CYS A 12 -5.04 -12.45 -6.78
CA CYS A 12 -3.92 -12.53 -7.70
C CYS A 12 -3.00 -11.32 -7.52
N GLU A 13 -1.82 -11.53 -6.91
CA GLU A 13 -0.79 -10.49 -6.76
C GLU A 13 0.53 -10.96 -7.40
N LYS A 14 1.14 -10.09 -8.21
CA LYS A 14 2.49 -10.27 -8.76
C LYS A 14 3.41 -9.17 -8.24
N PHE A 15 4.61 -9.56 -7.83
CA PHE A 15 5.59 -8.69 -7.21
C PHE A 15 6.74 -8.42 -8.15
N THR A 16 6.94 -7.17 -8.56
CA THR A 16 7.98 -6.79 -9.50
C THR A 16 8.78 -5.60 -8.96
N CYS A 17 10.11 -5.70 -9.01
CA CYS A 17 10.98 -4.54 -8.83
C CYS A 17 11.31 -3.97 -10.20
N HIS A 18 10.98 -2.70 -10.44
CA HIS A 18 11.32 -2.03 -11.70
C HIS A 18 12.78 -1.59 -11.79
N GLN A 19 13.47 -1.37 -10.67
CA GLN A 19 14.89 -1.04 -10.68
C GLN A 19 15.77 -2.24 -11.06
N CYS A 20 15.42 -3.42 -10.54
CA CYS A 20 16.15 -4.66 -10.82
C CYS A 20 15.59 -5.43 -12.02
N GLU A 21 14.42 -5.03 -12.54
CA GLU A 21 13.66 -5.72 -13.58
C GLU A 21 13.42 -7.22 -13.26
N LYS A 22 13.18 -7.51 -11.97
CA LYS A 22 13.00 -8.86 -11.44
C LYS A 22 11.63 -9.04 -10.81
N ASN A 23 11.13 -10.27 -10.90
CA ASN A 23 9.94 -10.71 -10.18
C ASN A 23 10.34 -11.44 -8.90
N TYR A 24 9.52 -11.27 -7.88
CA TYR A 24 9.70 -11.88 -6.56
C TYR A 24 8.47 -12.71 -6.18
N SER A 25 8.65 -13.64 -5.25
CA SER A 25 7.56 -14.34 -4.60
C SER A 25 7.01 -13.52 -3.43
N ASP A 26 5.83 -13.89 -2.92
CA ASP A 26 5.26 -13.27 -1.71
C ASP A 26 6.22 -13.40 -0.51
N ASP A 27 6.84 -14.57 -0.34
CA ASP A 27 7.71 -14.85 0.80
C ASP A 27 8.99 -14.00 0.79
N ASP A 28 9.46 -13.61 -0.40
CA ASP A 28 10.64 -12.73 -0.54
C ASP A 28 10.35 -11.32 -0.01
N VAL A 29 9.11 -10.84 -0.13
CA VAL A 29 8.78 -9.41 0.04
C VAL A 29 7.79 -9.12 1.15
N ARG A 30 6.96 -10.07 1.60
CA ARG A 30 5.82 -9.83 2.53
C ARG A 30 6.19 -9.18 3.86
N LYS A 31 7.45 -9.28 4.28
CA LYS A 31 7.95 -8.69 5.53
C LYS A 31 8.22 -7.20 5.43
N THR A 32 8.63 -6.72 4.25
CA THR A 32 9.16 -5.36 4.06
C THR A 32 8.49 -4.60 2.93
N TRP A 33 7.89 -5.29 1.96
CA TRP A 33 7.41 -4.79 0.69
C TRP A 33 8.47 -4.04 -0.13
N ARG A 34 9.74 -4.37 0.12
CA ARG A 34 10.91 -3.79 -0.53
C ARG A 34 11.70 -4.87 -1.23
N CYS A 35 12.34 -4.50 -2.32
CA CYS A 35 13.25 -5.34 -3.07
C CYS A 35 14.44 -5.75 -2.19
N PRO A 36 14.71 -7.06 -2.03
CA PRO A 36 15.88 -7.53 -1.28
C PRO A 36 17.22 -7.10 -1.87
N ASP A 37 17.27 -6.86 -3.19
CA ASP A 37 18.51 -6.53 -3.91
C ASP A 37 18.86 -5.04 -3.86
N CYS A 38 17.87 -4.15 -4.03
CA CYS A 38 18.10 -2.70 -4.13
C CYS A 38 17.40 -1.84 -3.07
N GLY A 39 16.52 -2.43 -2.25
CA GLY A 39 15.79 -1.74 -1.19
C GLY A 39 14.63 -0.83 -1.65
N ASP A 40 14.42 -0.68 -2.95
CA ASP A 40 13.29 0.08 -3.51
C ASP A 40 11.96 -0.65 -3.28
N TYR A 41 10.84 0.06 -3.40
CA TYR A 41 9.52 -0.54 -3.23
C TYR A 41 9.19 -1.53 -4.35
N ILE A 42 8.52 -2.62 -3.95
CA ILE A 42 7.99 -3.61 -4.88
C ILE A 42 6.65 -3.12 -5.42
N TYR A 43 6.54 -3.12 -6.75
CA TYR A 43 5.29 -2.87 -7.45
C TYR A 43 4.45 -4.14 -7.39
N ILE A 44 3.23 -3.99 -6.87
CA ILE A 44 2.28 -5.07 -6.66
C ILE A 44 1.20 -4.93 -7.71
N TYR A 45 1.22 -5.81 -8.70
CA TYR A 45 0.18 -5.91 -9.70
C TYR A 45 -0.92 -6.81 -9.14
N ALA A 46 -2.00 -6.20 -8.66
CA ALA A 46 -3.12 -6.91 -8.06
C ALA A 46 -4.37 -6.93 -8.98
N GLU A 47 -4.89 -8.12 -9.25
CA GLU A 47 -6.08 -8.36 -10.08
C GLU A 47 -7.17 -9.04 -9.26
N ASP A 48 -8.41 -8.56 -9.40
CA ASP A 48 -9.60 -9.20 -8.87
C ASP A 48 -10.48 -9.69 -10.02
N ALA A 49 -10.62 -11.01 -10.15
CA ALA A 49 -11.36 -11.63 -11.23
C ALA A 49 -12.86 -11.34 -11.15
N ASP A 50 -13.42 -11.21 -9.95
CA ASP A 50 -14.85 -11.01 -9.74
C ASP A 50 -15.30 -9.61 -10.16
N SER A 51 -14.50 -8.58 -9.84
CA SER A 51 -14.78 -7.19 -10.24
C SER A 51 -14.08 -6.75 -11.52
N ASN A 52 -13.26 -7.61 -12.14
CA ASN A 52 -12.38 -7.28 -13.27
C ASN A 52 -11.48 -6.05 -12.99
N THR A 53 -11.07 -5.88 -11.73
CA THR A 53 -10.26 -4.74 -11.28
C THR A 53 -8.78 -5.07 -11.43
N ARG A 54 -8.01 -4.17 -12.06
CA ARG A 54 -6.55 -4.25 -12.20
C ARG A 54 -5.90 -3.00 -11.64
N ILE A 55 -5.08 -3.14 -10.59
CA ILE A 55 -4.52 -2.01 -9.85
C ILE A 55 -3.05 -2.23 -9.47
N VAL A 56 -2.21 -1.26 -9.78
CA VAL A 56 -0.82 -1.27 -9.34
C VAL A 56 -0.74 -0.59 -7.98
N LEU A 57 -0.18 -1.31 -7.00
CA LEU A 57 -0.05 -0.87 -5.62
C LEU A 57 1.40 -0.84 -5.17
N LEU A 58 1.70 0.03 -4.22
CA LEU A 58 2.84 -0.08 -3.31
C LEU A 58 2.29 -0.32 -1.90
N ARG A 59 3.02 -1.09 -1.09
CA ARG A 59 2.71 -1.25 0.34
C ARG A 59 3.75 -0.50 1.16
N LYS A 60 3.27 0.49 1.91
CA LYS A 60 4.10 1.32 2.79
C LYS A 60 3.69 1.13 4.24
N ARG A 61 4.57 1.42 5.18
CA ARG A 61 4.13 1.69 6.56
C ARG A 61 3.37 3.00 6.59
N ALA A 62 2.40 3.14 7.50
CA ALA A 62 1.66 4.38 7.64
C ALA A 62 2.57 5.59 7.93
N SER A 63 3.70 5.38 8.60
CA SER A 63 4.74 6.38 8.83
C SER A 63 5.48 6.84 7.57
N GLU A 64 5.44 6.07 6.49
CA GLU A 64 6.06 6.38 5.21
C GLU A 64 5.06 7.00 4.21
N VAL A 65 3.79 7.16 4.61
CA VAL A 65 2.75 7.78 3.79
C VAL A 65 2.99 9.29 3.73
N THR A 66 2.91 9.85 2.53
CA THR A 66 3.12 11.28 2.28
C THR A 66 1.89 11.93 1.67
N GLU A 67 1.83 13.26 1.73
CA GLU A 67 0.83 14.03 0.99
C GLU A 67 0.90 13.70 -0.50
N GLY A 68 -0.25 13.59 -1.15
CA GLY A 68 -0.39 13.16 -2.54
C GLY A 68 -0.55 11.65 -2.75
N ASP A 69 -0.19 10.80 -1.77
CA ASP A 69 -0.41 9.36 -1.88
C ASP A 69 -1.90 9.03 -2.02
N MET A 70 -2.24 8.04 -2.86
CA MET A 70 -3.60 7.55 -3.05
C MET A 70 -3.81 6.28 -2.21
N VAL A 71 -4.42 6.41 -1.03
CA VAL A 71 -4.53 5.29 -0.08
C VAL A 71 -5.84 4.52 -0.24
N HIS A 72 -5.78 3.20 -0.12
CA HIS A 72 -6.97 2.37 0.11
C HIS A 72 -7.19 2.18 1.61
N LEU A 73 -8.41 2.46 2.07
CA LEU A 73 -8.83 2.14 3.42
C LEU A 73 -9.03 0.63 3.59
N PRO A 74 -9.02 0.10 4.82
CA PRO A 74 -9.27 -1.32 5.04
C PRO A 74 -10.57 -1.80 4.39
N GLY A 75 -10.52 -2.92 3.67
CA GLY A 75 -11.68 -3.49 2.95
C GLY A 75 -12.09 -2.77 1.66
N SER A 76 -11.28 -1.83 1.15
CA SER A 76 -11.61 -1.02 -0.04
C SER A 76 -10.64 -1.18 -1.21
N LEU A 77 -9.89 -2.29 -1.31
CA LEU A 77 -8.89 -2.46 -2.38
C LEU A 77 -9.48 -2.37 -3.79
N THR A 78 -10.66 -2.92 -4.01
CA THR A 78 -11.34 -2.88 -5.32
C THR A 78 -12.21 -1.63 -5.52
N LYS A 79 -12.19 -0.70 -4.56
CA LYS A 79 -13.05 0.50 -4.56
C LYS A 79 -12.22 1.77 -4.75
N GLU A 80 -12.83 2.90 -4.44
CA GLU A 80 -12.19 4.21 -4.49
C GLU A 80 -10.97 4.28 -3.56
N CYS A 81 -9.93 4.94 -4.04
CA CYS A 81 -8.77 5.34 -3.25
C CYS A 81 -8.88 6.83 -2.92
N ASN A 82 -8.35 7.21 -1.76
CA ASN A 82 -8.47 8.58 -1.26
C ASN A 82 -7.11 9.26 -1.30
N GLN A 83 -7.06 10.47 -1.84
CA GLN A 83 -5.84 11.27 -1.85
C GLN A 83 -5.54 11.77 -0.42
N VAL A 84 -4.31 11.58 0.03
CA VAL A 84 -3.80 12.16 1.27
C VAL A 84 -3.52 13.64 1.04
N LEU A 85 -4.20 14.50 1.82
CA LEU A 85 -4.04 15.96 1.84
C LEU A 85 -3.09 16.45 2.94
N GLY A 86 -2.65 15.55 3.81
CA GLY A 86 -1.71 15.86 4.88
C GLY A 86 -1.65 14.75 5.92
N VAL A 87 -0.53 14.68 6.62
CA VAL A 87 -0.27 13.70 7.68
C VAL A 87 0.12 14.44 8.95
N ARG A 88 -0.52 14.11 10.07
CA ARG A 88 -0.22 14.70 11.38
C ARG A 88 -0.20 13.66 12.47
N VAL A 89 0.61 13.89 13.51
CA VAL A 89 0.58 13.05 14.72
C VAL A 89 -0.63 13.45 15.58
N ILE A 90 -1.42 12.46 16.01
CA ILE A 90 -2.56 12.63 16.91
C ILE A 90 -2.39 11.63 18.07
N GLY A 91 -1.81 12.10 19.17
CA GLY A 91 -1.42 11.23 20.28
C GLY A 91 -0.32 10.24 19.83
N ASN A 92 -0.58 8.94 19.95
CA ASN A 92 0.32 7.87 19.50
C ASN A 92 0.01 7.33 18.10
N LYS A 93 -0.90 7.98 17.36
CA LYS A 93 -1.32 7.58 16.01
C LYS A 93 -0.99 8.65 14.98
N LEU A 94 -1.05 8.26 13.71
CA LEU A 94 -1.05 9.18 12.58
C LEU A 94 -2.49 9.45 12.17
N GLY A 95 -2.80 10.72 11.92
CA GLY A 95 -4.01 11.17 11.25
C GLY A 95 -3.71 11.49 9.80
N LEU A 96 -4.22 10.68 8.88
CA LEU A 96 -4.20 10.94 7.46
C LEU A 96 -5.43 11.79 7.10
N GLY A 97 -5.21 13.02 6.66
CA GLY A 97 -6.28 13.84 6.08
C GLY A 97 -6.58 13.35 4.67
N LEU A 98 -7.77 12.82 4.45
CA LEU A 98 -8.18 12.19 3.20
C LEU A 98 -9.24 13.02 2.49
N LYS A 99 -9.00 13.31 1.21
CA LYS A 99 -9.93 14.06 0.36
C LYS A 99 -11.27 13.33 0.27
N GLY A 100 -12.35 13.99 0.68
CA GLY A 100 -13.71 13.43 0.64
C GLY A 100 -14.08 12.47 1.78
N TYR A 101 -13.14 12.12 2.66
CA TYR A 101 -13.36 11.15 3.76
C TYR A 101 -13.11 11.72 5.16
N GLY A 102 -12.30 12.78 5.29
CA GLY A 102 -11.95 13.38 6.57
C GLY A 102 -10.65 12.83 7.14
N THR A 103 -10.52 12.69 8.46
CA THR A 103 -9.28 12.18 9.08
C THR A 103 -9.37 10.70 9.39
N TYR A 104 -8.50 9.90 8.80
CA TYR A 104 -8.32 8.49 9.13
C TYR A 104 -7.17 8.29 10.12
N LYS A 105 -7.42 7.63 11.26
CA LYS A 105 -6.41 7.41 12.32
C LYS A 105 -5.83 6.01 12.21
N ILE A 106 -4.51 5.91 12.13
CA ILE A 106 -3.79 4.66 11.90
C ILE A 106 -2.51 4.60 12.76
N SER A 107 -2.06 3.41 13.13
CA SER A 107 -0.80 3.25 13.86
C SER A 107 0.38 3.44 12.90
N PRO A 108 1.50 4.07 13.31
CA PRO A 108 2.63 4.34 12.42
C PRO A 108 3.24 3.10 11.73
N GLU A 109 3.07 1.93 12.34
CA GLU A 109 3.59 0.65 11.87
C GLU A 109 2.61 -0.14 11.00
N ASP A 110 1.35 0.30 10.90
CA ASP A 110 0.33 -0.43 10.15
C ASP A 110 0.62 -0.33 8.64
N PRO A 111 0.44 -1.42 7.87
CA PRO A 111 0.64 -1.40 6.43
C PRO A 111 -0.51 -0.68 5.72
N VAL A 112 -0.18 0.11 4.70
CA VAL A 112 -1.12 0.87 3.87
C VAL A 112 -0.88 0.53 2.40
N ASN A 113 -1.95 0.20 1.67
CA ASN A 113 -1.91 0.04 0.22
C ASN A 113 -2.04 1.42 -0.45
N ILE A 114 -1.04 1.77 -1.26
CA ILE A 114 -0.95 3.01 -2.03
C ILE A 114 -1.15 2.66 -3.49
N ARG A 115 -2.18 3.21 -4.13
CA ARG A 115 -2.42 3.03 -5.56
C ARG A 115 -1.52 3.95 -6.37
N THR A 116 -0.76 3.36 -7.28
CA THR A 116 0.12 4.10 -8.20
C THR A 116 -0.36 4.04 -9.64
N GLY A 117 -1.26 3.11 -9.97
CA GLY A 117 -1.81 3.01 -11.32
C GLY A 117 -2.79 1.85 -11.54
N SER A 118 -2.92 1.46 -12.80
CA SER A 118 -3.67 0.31 -13.32
C SER A 118 -2.94 -0.20 -14.58
N TRP A 119 -3.25 -1.41 -15.03
CA TRP A 119 -2.70 -1.99 -16.25
C TRP A 119 -3.73 -2.83 -17.01
#